data_AF-A0A819KYF8-F1
#
_entry.id   AF-A0A819KYF8-F1
#
_cell.length_a   1.000
_cell.length_b   1.000
_cell.length_c   1.000
_cell.angle_alpha   90.00
_cell.angle_beta   90.00
_cell.angle_gamma   90.00
#
_symmetry.space_group_name_H-M   'P 1'
#
loop_
_entity.id
_entity.type
_entity.pdbx_description
1 polymer ?
#
loop_
_entity_poly.entity_id
_entity_poly.type
_entity_poly.pdbx_seq_one_letter_code
_entity_poly.pdbx_strand_id
1 'polypeptide(L)'
;MDSEAARFYNKILLDKFANNLDFVPLPGDYQGTEYGTYFELFSNETARLKAYIINLAKDSKWIEHPEQGLSQFDPSIYQFTFEHYSSLASISTDEFPKIKQWAQKHLDYLMEEVNQTTNRLLTDPRDKEKSIYEKMIIIGKHPSQQWSSKEEMIEAHETSLAKYRQIFIDKYNFKEFNSPGIVILNNPMLTGGYYYKDKFYLNVYNWIDGTFKYEVESLTLHETIPGHHMQLDISYHSPHRNYLAAIDSPLCNGFIEGWGLFSEHLGDMLFEDEWAYFGYLQANILRTFRVIADILLHVEGQTPSQVIELAKQYLTTNEESITAEIYRYRVLPGQACGYKIGLEVFKRIVKHKFNVDQMKDLVRSDLLEWYKDVLWKAERPLDLLLRENGLQWSFDE
;
A
#
# COMPACT_ATOMS: atom_id res chain seq x y z
N MET A 1 8.77 -16.69 18.86
CA MET A 1 9.95 -17.34 18.24
C MET A 1 11.05 -17.43 19.28
N ASP A 2 11.76 -18.56 19.35
CA ASP A 2 13.00 -18.65 20.15
C ASP A 2 14.04 -17.63 19.63
N SER A 3 14.80 -17.03 20.54
CA SER A 3 15.79 -15.98 20.28
C SER A 3 16.82 -16.38 19.21
N GLU A 4 17.13 -17.67 19.12
CA GLU A 4 18.07 -18.22 18.14
C GLU A 4 17.47 -18.24 16.72
N ALA A 5 16.19 -18.62 16.59
CA ALA A 5 15.46 -18.57 15.32
C ALA A 5 15.27 -17.12 14.85
N ALA A 6 14.95 -16.20 15.78
CA ALA A 6 14.82 -14.78 15.45
C ALA A 6 16.13 -14.20 14.91
N ARG A 7 17.28 -14.48 15.54
CA ARG A 7 18.61 -14.08 15.07
C ARG A 7 18.96 -14.66 13.69
N PHE A 8 18.58 -15.92 13.43
CA PHE A 8 18.80 -16.56 12.13
C PHE A 8 17.99 -15.94 10.99
N TYR A 9 16.68 -15.71 11.21
CA TYR A 9 15.81 -15.05 10.22
C TYR A 9 16.25 -13.62 9.93
N ASN A 10 16.60 -12.89 10.98
CA ASN A 10 17.15 -11.55 10.92
C ASN A 10 18.42 -11.49 10.04
N LYS A 11 19.36 -12.42 10.23
CA LYS A 11 20.56 -12.52 9.39
C LYS A 11 20.22 -12.84 7.92
N ILE A 12 19.33 -13.79 7.68
CA ILE A 12 18.91 -14.15 6.31
C ILE A 12 18.21 -13.00 5.59
N LEU A 13 17.36 -12.26 6.30
CA LEU A 13 16.65 -11.11 5.75
C LEU A 13 17.61 -9.98 5.41
N LEU A 14 18.58 -9.69 6.28
CA LEU A 14 19.66 -8.72 5.99
C LEU A 14 20.51 -9.17 4.80
N ASP A 15 20.93 -10.43 4.75
CA ASP A 15 21.75 -10.95 3.66
C ASP A 15 20.99 -10.91 2.33
N LYS A 16 19.70 -11.30 2.30
CA LYS A 16 18.86 -11.18 1.10
C LYS A 16 18.65 -9.74 0.68
N PHE A 17 18.40 -8.84 1.62
CA PHE A 17 18.16 -7.43 1.32
C PHE A 17 19.45 -6.76 0.81
N ALA A 18 20.59 -6.99 1.45
CA ALA A 18 21.89 -6.47 1.02
C ALA A 18 22.31 -6.98 -0.37
N ASN A 19 22.02 -8.24 -0.69
CA ASN A 19 22.29 -8.85 -2.00
C ASN A 19 21.35 -8.33 -3.10
N ASN A 20 20.16 -7.85 -2.77
CA ASN A 20 19.23 -7.25 -3.73
C ASN A 20 19.49 -5.75 -3.98
N LEU A 21 20.43 -5.13 -3.25
CA LEU A 21 20.87 -3.73 -3.44
C LEU A 21 22.03 -3.62 -4.45
N ASP A 22 22.04 -4.44 -5.49
CA ASP A 22 23.06 -4.34 -6.54
C ASP A 22 22.78 -3.17 -7.47
N PHE A 23 23.85 -2.42 -7.74
CA PHE A 23 23.83 -1.15 -8.43
C PHE A 23 23.61 -1.37 -9.92
N VAL A 24 22.57 -0.75 -10.48
CA VAL A 24 22.44 -0.61 -11.92
C VAL A 24 22.90 0.82 -12.26
N PRO A 25 24.06 1.01 -12.92
CA PRO A 25 24.63 2.34 -13.16
C PRO A 25 23.75 3.20 -14.08
N LEU A 26 23.71 4.50 -13.82
CA LEU A 26 23.01 5.46 -14.69
C LEU A 26 23.55 5.35 -16.11
N PRO A 27 22.70 5.20 -17.13
CA PRO A 27 23.10 5.47 -18.50
C PRO A 27 23.58 6.93 -18.61
N GLY A 28 24.69 7.17 -19.31
CA GLY A 28 25.33 8.51 -19.37
C GLY A 28 24.40 9.63 -19.86
N ASP A 29 23.34 9.27 -20.56
CA ASP A 29 22.34 10.09 -21.21
C ASP A 29 21.47 10.91 -20.22
N TYR A 30 21.48 10.57 -18.92
CA TYR A 30 20.65 11.22 -17.90
C TYR A 30 21.39 12.26 -17.03
N GLN A 31 22.71 12.42 -17.19
CA GLN A 31 23.49 13.39 -16.42
C GLN A 31 23.08 14.84 -16.73
N GLY A 32 22.86 15.66 -15.70
CA GLY A 32 22.51 17.09 -15.83
C GLY A 32 21.04 17.40 -16.08
N THR A 33 20.15 16.40 -16.01
CA THR A 33 18.68 16.58 -16.02
C THR A 33 18.12 16.57 -14.59
N GLU A 34 16.88 17.04 -14.36
CA GLU A 34 16.20 16.85 -13.05
C GLU A 34 16.20 15.36 -12.64
N TYR A 35 16.01 14.45 -13.60
CA TYR A 35 16.11 13.01 -13.37
C TYR A 35 17.53 12.55 -13.00
N GLY A 36 18.57 13.17 -13.55
CA GLY A 36 19.96 12.98 -13.13
C GLY A 36 20.17 13.38 -11.68
N THR A 37 19.58 14.49 -11.23
CA THR A 37 19.61 14.92 -9.82
C THR A 37 18.85 13.95 -8.91
N TYR A 38 17.65 13.49 -9.30
CA TYR A 38 16.93 12.46 -8.54
C TYR A 38 17.65 11.12 -8.52
N PHE A 39 18.39 10.76 -9.59
CA PHE A 39 19.20 9.56 -9.62
C PHE A 39 20.47 9.68 -8.77
N GLU A 40 21.12 10.83 -8.74
CA GLU A 40 22.23 11.10 -7.84
C GLU A 40 21.76 11.02 -6.38
N LEU A 41 20.60 11.61 -6.06
CA LEU A 41 19.94 11.43 -4.77
C LEU A 41 19.68 9.95 -4.50
N PHE A 42 19.06 9.20 -5.42
CA PHE A 42 18.81 7.77 -5.28
C PHE A 42 20.10 6.95 -5.08
N SER A 43 21.17 7.27 -5.79
CA SER A 43 22.44 6.54 -5.72
C SER A 43 23.15 6.81 -4.41
N ASN A 44 23.17 8.07 -3.98
CA ASN A 44 23.72 8.48 -2.69
C ASN A 44 22.92 7.86 -1.54
N GLU A 45 21.59 7.88 -1.64
CA GLU A 45 20.69 7.32 -0.65
C GLU A 45 20.75 5.77 -0.63
N THR A 46 20.78 5.10 -1.77
CA THR A 46 20.98 3.64 -1.85
C THR A 46 22.35 3.22 -1.29
N ALA A 47 23.41 3.97 -1.59
CA ALA A 47 24.74 3.73 -1.03
C ALA A 47 24.74 3.91 0.49
N ARG A 48 24.01 4.92 1.00
CA ARG A 48 23.77 5.12 2.44
C ARG A 48 22.99 3.97 3.06
N LEU A 49 21.90 3.50 2.42
CA LEU A 49 21.12 2.35 2.89
C LEU A 49 21.96 1.07 2.97
N LYS A 50 22.75 0.80 1.92
CA LYS A 50 23.64 -0.36 1.87
C LYS A 50 24.71 -0.27 2.95
N ALA A 51 25.36 0.89 3.11
CA ALA A 51 26.33 1.11 4.17
C ALA A 51 25.70 0.98 5.56
N TYR A 52 24.48 1.47 5.74
CA TYR A 52 23.70 1.32 6.96
C TYR A 52 23.46 -0.16 7.28
N ILE A 53 22.86 -0.92 6.36
CA ILE A 53 22.53 -2.34 6.56
C ILE A 53 23.78 -3.15 6.89
N ILE A 54 24.90 -2.87 6.21
CA ILE A 54 26.20 -3.49 6.49
C ILE A 54 26.71 -3.14 7.91
N ASN A 55 26.48 -1.92 8.38
CA ASN A 55 26.90 -1.49 9.72
C ASN A 55 25.96 -2.02 10.81
N LEU A 56 24.65 -2.00 10.60
CA LEU A 56 23.66 -2.58 11.50
C LEU A 56 23.86 -4.08 11.67
N ALA A 57 24.18 -4.80 10.59
CA ALA A 57 24.50 -6.23 10.65
C ALA A 57 25.70 -6.55 11.57
N LYS A 58 26.51 -5.53 11.92
CA LYS A 58 27.65 -5.64 12.85
C LYS A 58 27.33 -5.14 14.26
N ASP A 59 26.19 -4.49 14.48
CA ASP A 59 25.79 -3.96 15.79
C ASP A 59 25.21 -5.08 16.67
N SER A 60 25.88 -5.34 17.81
CA SER A 60 25.45 -6.38 18.75
C SER A 60 24.11 -6.05 19.41
N LYS A 61 23.73 -4.77 19.53
CA LYS A 61 22.45 -4.36 20.14
C LYS A 61 21.27 -4.96 19.41
N TRP A 62 21.34 -5.04 18.08
CA TRP A 62 20.27 -5.62 17.29
C TRP A 62 20.21 -7.16 17.40
N ILE A 63 21.37 -7.81 17.54
CA ILE A 63 21.47 -9.26 17.80
C ILE A 63 20.96 -9.61 19.21
N GLU A 64 21.19 -8.70 20.16
CA GLU A 64 20.81 -8.83 21.58
C GLU A 64 19.34 -8.49 21.82
N HIS A 65 18.75 -7.60 21.01
CA HIS A 65 17.34 -7.21 21.04
C HIS A 65 16.58 -7.60 19.77
N PRO A 66 16.50 -8.90 19.44
CA PRO A 66 15.83 -9.40 18.24
C PRO A 66 14.30 -9.29 18.35
N GLU A 67 13.75 -8.58 19.32
CA GLU A 67 12.37 -8.13 19.41
C GLU A 67 12.15 -6.70 18.88
N GLN A 68 13.21 -5.88 18.77
CA GLN A 68 13.12 -4.45 18.43
C GLN A 68 13.17 -4.18 16.91
N GLY A 69 12.57 -3.07 16.47
CA GLY A 69 12.54 -2.66 15.05
C GLY A 69 13.93 -2.39 14.47
N LEU A 70 14.11 -2.59 13.15
CA LEU A 70 15.43 -2.40 12.50
C LEU A 70 16.04 -1.03 12.77
N SER A 71 15.23 0.04 12.78
CA SER A 71 15.71 1.42 12.90
C SER A 71 15.48 2.04 14.28
N GLN A 72 15.03 1.28 15.27
CA GLN A 72 14.74 1.79 16.61
C GLN A 72 15.97 2.40 17.31
N PHE A 73 17.18 1.95 16.95
CA PHE A 73 18.42 2.37 17.60
C PHE A 73 19.00 3.66 17.04
N ASP A 74 18.46 4.17 15.93
CA ASP A 74 18.90 5.41 15.31
C ASP A 74 17.77 5.99 14.44
N PRO A 75 17.10 7.05 14.93
CA PRO A 75 16.00 7.71 14.23
C PRO A 75 16.33 8.20 12.82
N SER A 76 17.61 8.51 12.52
CA SER A 76 18.03 8.97 11.20
C SER A 76 17.91 7.87 10.13
N ILE A 77 17.95 6.60 10.55
CA ILE A 77 17.71 5.48 9.66
C ILE A 77 16.22 5.37 9.34
N TYR A 78 15.37 5.51 10.36
CA TYR A 78 13.93 5.46 10.11
C TYR A 78 13.52 6.60 9.16
N GLN A 79 14.01 7.82 9.44
CA GLN A 79 13.91 8.97 8.55
C GLN A 79 14.30 8.62 7.13
N PHE A 80 15.53 8.13 6.93
CA PHE A 80 16.03 7.73 5.63
C PHE A 80 15.12 6.73 4.92
N THR A 81 14.73 5.63 5.57
CA THR A 81 13.91 4.58 4.94
C THR A 81 12.49 5.03 4.67
N PHE A 82 11.93 5.87 5.55
CA PHE A 82 10.64 6.48 5.37
C PHE A 82 10.65 7.42 4.16
N GLU A 83 11.64 8.29 4.03
CA GLU A 83 11.84 9.14 2.85
C GLU A 83 12.06 8.30 1.58
N HIS A 84 12.80 7.18 1.68
CA HIS A 84 13.05 6.29 0.55
C HIS A 84 11.76 5.65 0.02
N TYR A 85 10.94 5.04 0.88
CA TYR A 85 9.75 4.32 0.44
C TYR A 85 8.51 5.20 0.24
N SER A 86 8.38 6.29 0.98
CA SER A 86 7.32 7.28 0.74
C SER A 86 7.70 8.21 -0.42
N SER A 87 9.00 8.38 -0.69
CA SER A 87 9.55 9.31 -1.68
C SER A 87 9.13 10.78 -1.47
N LEU A 88 8.83 11.11 -0.21
CA LEU A 88 8.71 12.48 0.29
C LEU A 88 10.04 12.88 0.92
N ALA A 89 10.58 14.03 0.54
CA ALA A 89 11.86 14.52 1.03
C ALA A 89 11.67 15.50 2.21
N SER A 90 12.76 15.69 2.97
CA SER A 90 12.87 16.71 4.03
C SER A 90 11.98 16.46 5.24
N ILE A 91 11.72 15.20 5.58
CA ILE A 91 11.00 14.82 6.80
C ILE A 91 11.99 14.86 7.96
N SER A 92 11.75 15.68 8.99
CA SER A 92 12.58 15.67 10.20
C SER A 92 12.21 14.50 11.12
N THR A 93 13.19 13.97 11.88
CA THR A 93 12.92 12.94 12.92
C THR A 93 11.90 13.40 13.95
N ASP A 94 11.81 14.71 14.21
CA ASP A 94 10.87 15.28 15.18
C ASP A 94 9.43 15.34 14.64
N GLU A 95 9.20 15.06 13.35
CA GLU A 95 7.87 15.07 12.74
C GLU A 95 7.11 13.75 12.91
N PHE A 96 7.78 12.64 13.24
CA PHE A 96 7.11 11.33 13.34
C PHE A 96 5.95 11.28 14.34
N PRO A 97 6.01 11.92 15.53
CA PRO A 97 4.84 12.03 16.40
C PRO A 97 3.65 12.72 15.72
N LYS A 98 3.91 13.76 14.91
CA LYS A 98 2.89 14.47 14.14
C LYS A 98 2.34 13.60 13.00
N ILE A 99 3.19 12.87 12.27
CA ILE A 99 2.77 11.94 11.23
C ILE A 99 1.89 10.83 11.81
N LYS A 100 2.24 10.28 12.97
CA LYS A 100 1.39 9.31 13.69
C LYS A 100 0.06 9.92 14.09
N GLN A 101 0.04 11.16 14.59
CA GLN A 101 -1.21 11.85 14.93
C GLN A 101 -2.09 12.08 13.68
N TRP A 102 -1.48 12.45 12.56
CA TRP A 102 -2.17 12.55 11.27
C TRP A 102 -2.80 11.22 10.87
N ALA A 103 -2.05 10.12 10.93
CA ALA A 103 -2.57 8.78 10.62
C ALA A 103 -3.68 8.37 11.60
N GLN A 104 -3.55 8.72 12.89
CA GLN A 104 -4.59 8.45 13.90
C GLN A 104 -5.90 9.17 13.58
N LYS A 105 -5.86 10.44 13.15
CA LYS A 105 -7.07 11.16 12.71
C LYS A 105 -7.76 10.47 11.54
N HIS A 106 -6.98 10.00 10.55
CA HIS A 106 -7.52 9.24 9.42
C HIS A 106 -8.13 7.90 9.88
N LEU A 107 -7.48 7.22 10.82
CA LEU A 107 -7.97 5.97 11.39
C LEU A 107 -9.29 6.20 12.14
N ASP A 108 -9.36 7.24 12.98
CA ASP A 108 -10.57 7.60 13.73
C ASP A 108 -11.75 7.90 12.79
N TYR A 109 -11.50 8.64 11.71
CA TYR A 109 -12.50 8.90 10.66
C TYR A 109 -12.98 7.59 10.01
N LEU A 110 -12.07 6.70 9.61
CA LEU A 110 -12.43 5.43 8.98
C LEU A 110 -13.18 4.50 9.95
N MET A 111 -12.85 4.53 11.25
CA MET A 111 -13.55 3.77 12.27
C MET A 111 -14.98 4.29 12.50
N GLU A 112 -15.22 5.59 12.36
CA GLU A 112 -16.58 6.14 12.38
C GLU A 112 -17.35 5.73 11.12
N GLU A 113 -16.74 5.84 9.93
CA GLU A 113 -17.36 5.39 8.67
C GLU A 113 -17.73 3.90 8.73
N VAL A 114 -16.84 3.03 9.21
CA VAL A 114 -17.14 1.59 9.31
C VAL A 114 -18.20 1.29 10.36
N ASN A 115 -18.30 2.08 11.45
CA ASN A 115 -19.38 1.98 12.41
C ASN A 115 -20.74 2.31 11.77
N GLN A 116 -20.80 3.35 10.95
CA GLN A 116 -22.02 3.70 10.22
C GLN A 116 -22.39 2.64 9.18
N THR A 117 -21.43 2.17 8.39
CA THR A 117 -21.63 1.11 7.38
C THR A 117 -22.09 -0.19 8.04
N THR A 118 -21.45 -0.62 9.12
CA THR A 118 -21.88 -1.83 9.85
C THR A 118 -23.27 -1.66 10.48
N ASN A 119 -23.63 -0.46 10.96
CA ASN A 119 -25.00 -0.19 11.44
C ASN A 119 -26.07 -0.30 10.34
N ARG A 120 -25.72 0.01 9.08
CA ARG A 120 -26.61 -0.17 7.92
C ARG A 120 -26.74 -1.65 7.54
N LEU A 121 -25.65 -2.42 7.61
CA LEU A 121 -25.61 -3.85 7.29
C LEU A 121 -26.24 -4.74 8.37
N LEU A 122 -26.13 -4.37 9.65
CA LEU A 122 -26.68 -5.15 10.76
C LEU A 122 -28.22 -5.08 10.79
N THR A 123 -28.83 -6.25 10.97
CA THR A 123 -30.29 -6.39 11.04
C THR A 123 -30.80 -6.51 12.48
N ASP A 124 -30.04 -7.12 13.39
CA ASP A 124 -30.38 -7.23 14.81
C ASP A 124 -30.03 -5.92 15.56
N PRO A 125 -31.00 -5.23 16.18
CA PRO A 125 -30.72 -4.02 16.96
C PRO A 125 -29.72 -4.24 18.10
N ARG A 126 -29.64 -5.44 18.69
CA ARG A 126 -28.71 -5.75 19.79
C ARG A 126 -27.26 -5.77 19.32
N ASP A 127 -27.01 -6.10 18.06
CA ASP A 127 -25.68 -6.07 17.47
C ASP A 127 -25.23 -4.64 17.17
N LYS A 128 -26.17 -3.71 16.94
CA LYS A 128 -25.86 -2.27 16.72
C LYS A 128 -25.37 -1.56 17.98
N GLU A 129 -25.67 -2.09 19.16
CA GLU A 129 -25.18 -1.57 20.44
C GLU A 129 -23.79 -2.09 20.82
N LYS A 130 -23.20 -3.00 20.03
CA LYS A 130 -21.87 -3.55 20.29
C LYS A 130 -20.75 -2.56 19.97
N SER A 131 -19.54 -2.86 20.40
CA SER A 131 -18.36 -2.11 19.99
C SER A 131 -18.16 -2.18 18.47
N ILE A 132 -17.49 -1.18 17.87
CA ILE A 132 -17.22 -1.13 16.43
C ILE A 132 -16.52 -2.41 15.96
N TYR A 133 -15.53 -2.88 16.72
CA TYR A 133 -14.80 -4.11 16.42
C TYR A 133 -15.71 -5.34 16.38
N GLU A 134 -16.59 -5.52 17.38
CA GLU A 134 -17.53 -6.65 17.39
C GLU A 134 -18.49 -6.60 16.19
N LYS A 135 -18.94 -5.41 15.78
CA LYS A 135 -19.77 -5.24 14.58
C LYS A 135 -19.00 -5.66 13.32
N MET A 136 -17.75 -5.23 13.18
CA MET A 136 -16.91 -5.60 12.04
C MET A 136 -16.69 -7.12 11.98
N ILE A 137 -16.52 -7.80 13.12
CA ILE A 137 -16.41 -9.27 13.17
C ILE A 137 -17.71 -9.95 12.74
N ILE A 138 -18.87 -9.47 13.19
CA ILE A 138 -20.19 -10.03 12.79
C ILE A 138 -20.41 -9.87 11.28
N ILE A 139 -20.18 -8.66 10.77
CA ILE A 139 -20.32 -8.34 9.35
C ILE A 139 -19.31 -9.12 8.50
N GLY A 140 -18.02 -9.10 8.87
CA GLY A 140 -16.97 -9.80 8.14
C GLY A 140 -17.16 -11.32 8.06
N LYS A 141 -17.82 -11.92 9.06
CA LYS A 141 -18.14 -13.35 9.10
C LYS A 141 -19.58 -13.68 8.68
N HIS A 142 -20.29 -12.70 8.11
CA HIS A 142 -21.66 -12.92 7.69
C HIS A 142 -21.73 -14.05 6.64
N PRO A 143 -22.66 -15.02 6.74
CA PRO A 143 -22.70 -16.17 5.83
C PRO A 143 -22.81 -15.81 4.34
N SER A 144 -23.44 -14.67 4.01
CA SER A 144 -23.54 -14.21 2.62
C SER A 144 -22.21 -13.78 2.01
N GLN A 145 -21.22 -13.47 2.84
CA GLN A 145 -19.89 -13.03 2.42
C GLN A 145 -18.87 -14.17 2.32
N GLN A 146 -19.29 -15.38 2.69
CA GLN A 146 -18.50 -16.58 2.54
C GLN A 146 -18.59 -17.13 1.14
N TRP A 147 -17.50 -17.71 0.68
CA TRP A 147 -17.43 -18.45 -0.56
C TRP A 147 -18.03 -19.85 -0.37
N SER A 148 -18.67 -20.36 -1.41
CA SER A 148 -19.18 -21.72 -1.52
C SER A 148 -18.21 -22.66 -2.23
N SER A 149 -17.36 -22.12 -3.10
CA SER A 149 -16.26 -22.85 -3.76
C SER A 149 -15.12 -21.91 -4.20
N LYS A 150 -14.00 -22.49 -4.62
CA LYS A 150 -12.89 -21.74 -5.26
C LYS A 150 -13.34 -21.14 -6.59
N GLU A 151 -14.18 -21.85 -7.33
CA GLU A 151 -14.70 -21.42 -8.62
C GLU A 151 -15.55 -20.17 -8.47
N GLU A 152 -16.39 -20.08 -7.43
CA GLU A 152 -17.15 -18.85 -7.13
C GLU A 152 -16.22 -17.66 -6.85
N MET A 153 -15.14 -17.89 -6.09
CA MET A 153 -14.13 -16.84 -5.82
C MET A 153 -13.48 -16.35 -7.11
N ILE A 154 -13.10 -17.26 -8.00
CA ILE A 154 -12.48 -16.92 -9.29
C ILE A 154 -13.47 -16.14 -10.16
N GLU A 155 -14.70 -16.65 -10.33
CA GLU A 155 -15.75 -16.02 -11.15
C GLU A 155 -16.09 -14.62 -10.65
N ALA A 156 -16.10 -14.40 -9.33
CA ALA A 156 -16.33 -13.07 -8.75
C ALA A 156 -15.22 -12.06 -9.13
N HIS A 157 -13.94 -12.47 -9.09
CA HIS A 157 -12.84 -11.60 -9.51
C HIS A 157 -12.85 -11.35 -11.02
N GLU A 158 -13.18 -12.37 -11.83
CA GLU A 158 -13.34 -12.21 -13.29
C GLU A 158 -14.49 -11.25 -13.62
N THR A 159 -15.61 -11.36 -12.91
CA THR A 159 -16.78 -10.47 -13.07
C THR A 159 -16.44 -9.04 -12.68
N SER A 160 -15.78 -8.83 -11.54
CA SER A 160 -15.35 -7.51 -11.08
C SER A 160 -14.35 -6.89 -12.07
N LEU A 161 -13.40 -7.68 -12.58
CA LEU A 161 -12.45 -7.24 -13.60
C LEU A 161 -13.16 -6.81 -14.90
N ALA A 162 -14.10 -7.60 -15.38
CA ALA A 162 -14.89 -7.26 -16.57
C ALA A 162 -15.69 -5.96 -16.39
N LYS A 163 -16.30 -5.75 -15.21
CA LYS A 163 -16.99 -4.51 -14.85
C LYS A 163 -16.07 -3.31 -14.95
N TYR A 164 -14.90 -3.34 -14.30
CA TYR A 164 -14.00 -2.19 -14.30
C TYR A 164 -13.30 -1.96 -15.65
N ARG A 165 -13.05 -3.02 -16.43
CA ARG A 165 -12.60 -2.89 -17.81
C ARG A 165 -13.63 -2.16 -18.67
N GLN A 166 -14.92 -2.48 -18.54
CA GLN A 166 -15.97 -1.76 -19.25
C GLN A 166 -16.00 -0.27 -18.88
N ILE A 167 -15.87 0.04 -17.59
CA ILE A 167 -15.93 1.42 -17.07
C ILE A 167 -14.74 2.25 -17.53
N PHE A 168 -13.51 1.74 -17.39
CA PHE A 168 -12.30 2.54 -17.60
C PHE A 168 -11.68 2.38 -18.98
N ILE A 169 -11.73 1.19 -19.59
CA ILE A 169 -11.15 0.92 -20.90
C ILE A 169 -12.17 1.16 -22.01
N ASP A 170 -13.24 0.36 -22.05
CA ASP A 170 -14.14 0.31 -23.21
C ASP A 170 -14.92 1.63 -23.40
N LYS A 171 -15.45 2.21 -22.31
CA LYS A 171 -16.25 3.44 -22.36
C LYS A 171 -15.44 4.67 -22.81
N TYR A 172 -14.18 4.75 -22.43
CA TYR A 172 -13.33 5.93 -22.66
C TYR A 172 -12.20 5.70 -23.66
N ASN A 173 -12.19 4.52 -24.30
CA ASN A 173 -11.16 4.08 -25.24
C ASN A 173 -9.75 4.31 -24.68
N PHE A 174 -9.56 3.95 -23.41
CA PHE A 174 -8.26 4.06 -22.77
C PHE A 174 -7.30 3.05 -23.41
N LYS A 175 -6.07 3.48 -23.68
CA LYS A 175 -5.08 2.62 -24.34
C LYS A 175 -4.64 1.50 -23.40
N GLU A 176 -4.80 0.27 -23.85
CA GLU A 176 -4.35 -0.97 -23.21
C GLU A 176 -3.38 -1.66 -24.18
N PHE A 177 -2.20 -2.08 -23.69
CA PHE A 177 -1.23 -2.83 -24.49
C PHE A 177 -1.41 -4.34 -24.28
N ASN A 178 -1.67 -4.75 -23.04
CA ASN A 178 -2.02 -6.11 -22.68
C ASN A 178 -3.33 -6.15 -21.89
N SER A 179 -4.21 -7.09 -22.21
CA SER A 179 -5.40 -7.35 -21.38
C SER A 179 -4.98 -7.97 -20.04
N PRO A 180 -5.58 -7.56 -18.91
CA PRO A 180 -5.31 -8.21 -17.62
C PRO A 180 -5.76 -9.66 -17.68
N GLY A 181 -4.86 -10.57 -17.30
CA GLY A 181 -5.17 -11.97 -17.07
C GLY A 181 -5.07 -12.31 -15.59
N ILE A 182 -5.96 -13.19 -15.11
CA ILE A 182 -5.86 -13.75 -13.77
C ILE A 182 -5.08 -15.06 -13.82
N VAL A 183 -4.00 -15.15 -13.03
CA VAL A 183 -3.25 -16.38 -12.82
C VAL A 183 -3.65 -16.97 -11.47
N ILE A 184 -4.25 -18.15 -11.51
CA ILE A 184 -4.69 -18.83 -10.30
C ILE A 184 -3.51 -19.54 -9.64
N LEU A 185 -3.28 -19.23 -8.36
CA LEU A 185 -2.34 -19.89 -7.49
C LEU A 185 -3.07 -20.71 -6.43
N ASN A 186 -2.45 -21.79 -5.96
CA ASN A 186 -2.93 -22.58 -4.83
C ASN A 186 -1.73 -22.90 -3.93
N ASN A 187 -1.16 -21.85 -3.32
CA ASN A 187 0.09 -21.93 -2.59
C ASN A 187 -0.10 -21.57 -1.10
N PRO A 188 0.19 -22.48 -0.16
CA PRO A 188 0.07 -22.20 1.28
C PRO A 188 1.04 -21.15 1.82
N MET A 189 2.10 -20.82 1.08
CA MET A 189 3.13 -19.87 1.49
C MET A 189 2.86 -18.43 1.01
N LEU A 190 1.81 -18.24 0.20
CA LEU A 190 1.41 -16.93 -0.32
C LEU A 190 0.02 -16.60 0.23
N THR A 191 -0.32 -15.31 0.28
CA THR A 191 -1.65 -14.85 0.72
C THR A 191 -2.19 -13.83 -0.27
N GLY A 192 -3.52 -13.70 -0.31
CA GLY A 192 -4.22 -12.71 -1.12
C GLY A 192 -3.98 -12.83 -2.64
N GLY A 193 -4.07 -11.69 -3.31
CA GLY A 193 -3.67 -11.53 -4.70
C GLY A 193 -2.64 -10.42 -4.84
N TYR A 194 -1.88 -10.45 -5.93
CA TYR A 194 -0.88 -9.43 -6.25
C TYR A 194 -0.67 -9.32 -7.76
N TYR A 195 -0.31 -8.14 -8.23
CA TYR A 195 0.08 -7.91 -9.60
C TYR A 195 1.60 -8.04 -9.78
N TYR A 196 2.02 -8.73 -10.84
CA TYR A 196 3.42 -8.79 -11.24
C TYR A 196 3.56 -9.06 -12.75
N LYS A 197 4.33 -8.23 -13.46
CA LYS A 197 4.65 -8.40 -14.90
C LYS A 197 3.44 -8.78 -15.75
N ASP A 198 2.50 -7.84 -15.88
CA ASP A 198 1.31 -7.96 -16.75
C ASP A 198 0.28 -9.02 -16.33
N LYS A 199 0.37 -9.51 -15.08
CA LYS A 199 -0.52 -10.55 -14.57
C LYS A 199 -0.98 -10.26 -13.16
N PHE A 200 -2.27 -10.48 -12.92
CA PHE A 200 -2.84 -10.52 -11.59
C PHE A 200 -2.82 -11.96 -11.07
N TYR A 201 -2.03 -12.23 -10.04
CA TYR A 201 -1.95 -13.52 -9.40
C TYR A 201 -2.96 -13.59 -8.26
N LEU A 202 -3.91 -14.52 -8.33
CA LEU A 202 -4.93 -14.73 -7.31
C LEU A 202 -4.68 -16.05 -6.59
N ASN A 203 -4.37 -16.01 -5.28
CA ASN A 203 -4.18 -17.23 -4.51
C ASN A 203 -5.48 -17.72 -3.87
N VAL A 204 -5.95 -18.88 -4.32
CA VAL A 204 -7.19 -19.52 -3.84
C VAL A 204 -6.93 -20.60 -2.80
N TYR A 205 -5.74 -20.64 -2.20
CA TYR A 205 -5.40 -21.64 -1.17
C TYR A 205 -6.29 -21.49 0.07
N ASN A 206 -6.30 -20.30 0.67
CA ASN A 206 -7.07 -20.01 1.89
C ASN A 206 -8.41 -19.33 1.58
N TRP A 207 -9.12 -19.83 0.57
CA TRP A 207 -10.38 -19.24 0.10
C TRP A 207 -11.53 -19.31 1.12
N ILE A 208 -11.46 -20.19 2.13
CA ILE A 208 -12.54 -20.34 3.14
C ILE A 208 -12.48 -19.21 4.17
N ASP A 209 -11.30 -19.00 4.78
CA ASP A 209 -11.16 -18.10 5.94
C ASP A 209 -10.17 -16.95 5.71
N GLY A 210 -9.53 -16.90 4.54
CA GLY A 210 -8.46 -15.95 4.21
C GLY A 210 -8.88 -14.79 3.33
N THR A 211 -10.03 -14.87 2.65
CA THR A 211 -10.55 -13.84 1.76
C THR A 211 -12.06 -13.88 1.76
N PHE A 212 -12.73 -12.73 1.64
CA PHE A 212 -14.19 -12.65 1.65
C PHE A 212 -14.74 -11.89 0.43
N LYS A 213 -16.02 -12.13 0.11
CA LYS A 213 -16.68 -11.53 -1.06
C LYS A 213 -16.62 -10.00 -1.08
N TYR A 214 -16.74 -9.36 0.07
CA TYR A 214 -16.68 -7.90 0.20
C TYR A 214 -15.32 -7.30 -0.19
N GLU A 215 -14.24 -8.10 -0.24
CA GLU A 215 -12.89 -7.62 -0.56
C GLU A 215 -12.62 -7.55 -2.07
N VAL A 216 -13.43 -8.25 -2.88
CA VAL A 216 -13.19 -8.48 -4.32
C VAL A 216 -13.08 -7.19 -5.09
N GLU A 217 -14.02 -6.26 -4.89
CA GLU A 217 -14.09 -5.02 -5.66
C GLU A 217 -12.86 -4.13 -5.37
N SER A 218 -12.50 -3.98 -4.09
CA SER A 218 -11.30 -3.20 -3.68
C SER A 218 -10.03 -3.85 -4.22
N LEU A 219 -9.85 -5.17 -4.05
CA LEU A 219 -8.67 -5.87 -4.54
C LEU A 219 -8.55 -5.81 -6.06
N THR A 220 -9.68 -5.94 -6.78
CA THR A 220 -9.70 -5.85 -8.25
C THR A 220 -9.28 -4.46 -8.71
N LEU A 221 -9.84 -3.39 -8.13
CA LEU A 221 -9.44 -2.01 -8.44
C LEU A 221 -7.95 -1.77 -8.18
N HIS A 222 -7.41 -2.33 -7.09
CA HIS A 222 -6.02 -2.19 -6.69
C HIS A 222 -5.06 -2.89 -7.66
N GLU A 223 -5.29 -4.18 -7.92
CA GLU A 223 -4.34 -5.03 -8.63
C GLU A 223 -4.49 -4.96 -10.15
N THR A 224 -5.67 -4.53 -10.63
CA THR A 224 -6.00 -4.58 -12.05
C THR A 224 -6.28 -3.19 -12.63
N ILE A 225 -7.54 -2.89 -12.94
CA ILE A 225 -7.99 -1.69 -13.61
C ILE A 225 -8.85 -0.88 -12.64
N PRO A 226 -8.55 0.41 -12.40
CA PRO A 226 -7.49 1.22 -13.01
C PRO A 226 -6.14 1.16 -12.25
N GLY A 227 -5.98 0.25 -11.29
CA GLY A 227 -4.78 0.13 -10.45
C GLY A 227 -3.53 -0.41 -11.17
N HIS A 228 -2.85 -1.38 -10.57
CA HIS A 228 -1.51 -1.79 -10.97
C HIS A 228 -1.40 -2.28 -12.42
N HIS A 229 -2.37 -3.07 -12.91
CA HIS A 229 -2.33 -3.51 -14.30
C HIS A 229 -2.31 -2.34 -15.27
N MET A 230 -3.27 -1.43 -15.14
CA MET A 230 -3.32 -0.26 -16.02
C MET A 230 -2.05 0.59 -15.87
N GLN A 231 -1.64 0.86 -14.63
CA GLN A 231 -0.47 1.67 -14.33
C GLN A 231 0.80 1.13 -14.99
N LEU A 232 1.11 -0.15 -14.72
CA LEU A 232 2.38 -0.75 -15.09
C LEU A 232 2.40 -1.16 -16.57
N ASP A 233 1.29 -1.62 -17.14
CA ASP A 233 1.18 -1.89 -18.58
C ASP A 233 1.48 -0.63 -19.40
N ILE A 234 0.94 0.52 -19.00
CA ILE A 234 1.26 1.81 -19.65
C ILE A 234 2.73 2.17 -19.44
N SER A 235 3.24 2.05 -18.21
CA SER A 235 4.62 2.39 -17.88
C SER A 235 5.60 1.57 -18.71
N TYR A 236 5.41 0.25 -18.82
CA TYR A 236 6.27 -0.66 -19.60
C TYR A 236 6.32 -0.31 -21.09
N HIS A 237 5.25 0.25 -21.64
CA HIS A 237 5.15 0.59 -23.06
C HIS A 237 5.31 2.09 -23.35
N SER A 238 5.55 2.92 -22.33
CA SER A 238 5.76 4.35 -22.51
C SER A 238 7.16 4.64 -23.07
N PRO A 239 7.30 5.48 -24.11
CA PRO A 239 8.61 5.97 -24.55
C PRO A 239 9.26 6.90 -23.53
N HIS A 240 8.52 7.34 -22.51
CA HIS A 240 9.03 8.14 -21.39
C HIS A 240 9.30 7.31 -20.14
N ARG A 241 9.26 5.96 -20.24
CA ARG A 241 9.58 5.08 -19.12
C ARG A 241 10.95 5.46 -18.56
N ASN A 242 10.95 5.99 -17.35
CA ASN A 242 12.17 6.47 -16.73
C ASN A 242 12.98 5.30 -16.16
N TYR A 243 14.22 5.59 -15.78
CA TYR A 243 15.13 4.56 -15.31
C TYR A 243 14.74 3.95 -13.95
N LEU A 244 14.16 4.73 -13.04
CA LEU A 244 13.71 4.22 -11.73
C LEU A 244 12.57 3.21 -11.90
N ALA A 245 11.64 3.53 -12.80
CA ALA A 245 10.62 2.62 -13.29
C ALA A 245 11.21 1.37 -13.96
N ALA A 246 12.30 1.54 -14.72
CA ALA A 246 12.98 0.45 -15.42
C ALA A 246 13.54 -0.64 -14.51
N ILE A 247 13.98 -0.26 -13.31
CA ILE A 247 14.65 -1.14 -12.34
C ILE A 247 13.76 -1.53 -11.14
N ASP A 248 12.45 -1.26 -11.20
CA ASP A 248 11.51 -1.48 -10.10
C ASP A 248 11.99 -0.82 -8.78
N SER A 249 12.45 0.43 -8.86
CA SER A 249 13.09 1.13 -7.74
C SER A 249 12.15 1.28 -6.53
N PRO A 250 12.61 1.02 -5.29
CA PRO A 250 11.82 1.26 -4.09
C PRO A 250 11.43 2.73 -3.88
N LEU A 251 12.12 3.69 -4.53
CA LEU A 251 11.69 5.11 -4.56
C LEU A 251 10.32 5.31 -5.21
N CYS A 252 9.88 4.36 -6.03
CA CYS A 252 8.57 4.43 -6.65
C CYS A 252 7.48 3.78 -5.78
N ASN A 253 7.81 3.20 -4.62
CA ASN A 253 6.85 2.50 -3.75
C ASN A 253 5.65 3.37 -3.38
N GLY A 254 5.88 4.61 -2.92
CA GLY A 254 4.79 5.54 -2.58
C GLY A 254 3.90 5.88 -3.77
N PHE A 255 4.46 5.98 -4.97
CA PHE A 255 3.69 6.20 -6.19
C PHE A 255 2.88 4.96 -6.59
N ILE A 256 3.54 3.80 -6.68
CA ILE A 256 2.94 2.55 -7.14
C ILE A 256 1.80 2.15 -6.20
N GLU A 257 2.11 2.01 -4.91
CA GLU A 257 1.13 1.59 -3.90
C GLU A 257 0.08 2.66 -3.62
N GLY A 258 0.49 3.92 -3.68
CA GLY A 258 -0.43 5.05 -3.60
C GLY A 258 -1.44 5.06 -4.74
N TRP A 259 -1.03 4.72 -5.96
CA TRP A 259 -1.90 4.63 -7.12
C TRP A 259 -2.90 3.47 -6.98
N GLY A 260 -2.44 2.32 -6.49
CA GLY A 260 -3.31 1.18 -6.17
C GLY A 260 -4.42 1.58 -5.18
N LEU A 261 -4.05 2.17 -4.05
CA LEU A 261 -5.04 2.66 -3.06
C LEU A 261 -5.91 3.80 -3.59
N PHE A 262 -5.35 4.68 -4.41
CA PHE A 262 -6.12 5.74 -5.05
C PHE A 262 -7.18 5.15 -5.98
N SER A 263 -6.85 4.07 -6.70
CA SER A 263 -7.78 3.32 -7.53
C SER A 263 -8.89 2.66 -6.71
N GLU A 264 -8.57 2.08 -5.54
CA GLU A 264 -9.57 1.61 -4.58
C GLU A 264 -10.51 2.73 -4.13
N HIS A 265 -9.96 3.92 -3.83
CA HIS A 265 -10.75 5.07 -3.40
C HIS A 265 -11.70 5.59 -4.49
N LEU A 266 -11.38 5.45 -5.77
CA LEU A 266 -12.34 5.72 -6.86
C LEU A 266 -13.51 4.74 -6.85
N GLY A 267 -13.27 3.53 -6.34
CA GLY A 267 -14.29 2.52 -6.14
C GLY A 267 -15.44 2.95 -5.24
N ASP A 268 -15.20 3.85 -4.28
CA ASP A 268 -16.23 4.39 -3.38
C ASP A 268 -17.48 4.90 -4.14
N MET A 269 -17.28 5.45 -5.35
CA MET A 269 -18.38 5.90 -6.22
C MET A 269 -19.00 4.80 -7.10
N LEU A 270 -18.32 3.67 -7.27
CA LEU A 270 -18.62 2.59 -8.21
C LEU A 270 -19.12 1.32 -7.51
N PHE A 271 -18.99 1.27 -6.18
CA PHE A 271 -19.55 0.21 -5.36
C PHE A 271 -21.07 0.28 -5.40
N GLU A 272 -21.70 -0.82 -5.79
CA GLU A 272 -23.15 -0.92 -5.94
C GLU A 272 -23.83 -1.36 -4.63
N ASP A 273 -23.05 -1.81 -3.65
CA ASP A 273 -23.54 -2.24 -2.36
C ASP A 273 -22.62 -1.85 -1.19
N GLU A 274 -23.20 -1.86 0.01
CA GLU A 274 -22.53 -1.51 1.27
C GLU A 274 -21.47 -2.55 1.69
N TRP A 275 -21.49 -3.76 1.13
CA TRP A 275 -20.49 -4.78 1.43
C TRP A 275 -19.17 -4.44 0.75
N ALA A 276 -19.19 -4.09 -0.53
CA ALA A 276 -18.00 -3.62 -1.23
C ALA A 276 -17.41 -2.37 -0.56
N TYR A 277 -18.26 -1.43 -0.13
CA TYR A 277 -17.79 -0.27 0.64
C TYR A 277 -17.17 -0.66 1.99
N PHE A 278 -17.77 -1.62 2.71
CA PHE A 278 -17.17 -2.18 3.92
C PHE A 278 -15.79 -2.79 3.65
N GLY A 279 -15.61 -3.55 2.57
CA GLY A 279 -14.31 -4.11 2.20
C GLY A 279 -13.26 -3.06 1.88
N TYR A 280 -13.65 -2.00 1.16
CA TYR A 280 -12.80 -0.83 0.95
C TYR A 280 -12.38 -0.16 2.27
N LEU A 281 -13.31 0.04 3.20
CA LEU A 281 -13.02 0.62 4.51
C LEU A 281 -12.03 -0.27 5.30
N GLN A 282 -12.22 -1.59 5.32
CA GLN A 282 -11.28 -2.53 5.94
C GLN A 282 -9.88 -2.40 5.34
N ALA A 283 -9.80 -2.34 3.99
CA ALA A 283 -8.54 -2.18 3.30
C ALA A 283 -7.85 -0.86 3.69
N ASN A 284 -8.58 0.26 3.71
CA ASN A 284 -8.03 1.58 4.06
C ASN A 284 -7.65 1.68 5.54
N ILE A 285 -8.41 1.06 6.45
CA ILE A 285 -8.08 0.95 7.88
C ILE A 285 -6.74 0.24 8.03
N LEU A 286 -6.54 -0.91 7.37
CA LEU A 286 -5.26 -1.63 7.39
C LEU A 286 -4.10 -0.73 6.94
N ARG A 287 -4.22 -0.08 5.79
CA ARG A 287 -3.13 0.76 5.26
C ARG A 287 -2.92 2.04 6.05
N THR A 288 -3.92 2.54 6.76
CA THR A 288 -3.76 3.66 7.70
C THR A 288 -3.06 3.20 8.98
N PHE A 289 -3.46 2.04 9.52
CA PHE A 289 -2.81 1.44 10.68
C PHE A 289 -1.34 1.11 10.42
N ARG A 290 -0.96 0.73 9.19
CA ARG A 290 0.44 0.54 8.78
C ARG A 290 1.34 1.72 9.17
N VAL A 291 0.90 2.96 8.94
CA VAL A 291 1.69 4.17 9.29
C VAL A 291 1.91 4.26 10.80
N ILE A 292 0.85 4.02 11.58
CA ILE A 292 0.90 4.04 13.05
C ILE A 292 1.83 2.93 13.55
N ALA A 293 1.61 1.70 13.10
CA ALA A 293 2.38 0.53 13.48
C ALA A 293 3.88 0.69 13.18
N ASP A 294 4.22 1.21 12.01
CA ASP A 294 5.60 1.42 11.59
C ASP A 294 6.32 2.44 12.49
N ILE A 295 5.65 3.56 12.82
CA ILE A 295 6.20 4.57 13.77
C ILE A 295 6.29 4.01 15.20
N LEU A 296 5.31 3.20 15.64
CA LEU A 296 5.37 2.55 16.94
C LEU A 296 6.59 1.63 17.08
N LEU A 297 6.88 0.83 16.03
CA LEU A 297 8.00 -0.11 16.01
C LEU A 297 9.35 0.59 15.95
N HIS A 298 9.46 1.66 15.15
CA HIS A 298 10.75 2.21 14.74
C HIS A 298 11.13 3.53 15.39
N VAL A 299 10.17 4.24 16.00
CA VAL A 299 10.40 5.53 16.67
C VAL A 299 10.08 5.44 18.15
N GLU A 300 8.95 4.83 18.51
CA GLU A 300 8.50 4.75 19.92
C GLU A 300 8.97 3.46 20.63
N GLY A 301 9.60 2.55 19.88
CA GLY A 301 10.24 1.36 20.42
C GLY A 301 9.28 0.31 21.00
N GLN A 302 8.04 0.28 20.52
CA GLN A 302 7.08 -0.77 20.88
C GLN A 302 7.52 -2.12 20.32
N THR A 303 7.28 -3.18 21.09
CA THR A 303 7.51 -4.55 20.63
C THR A 303 6.44 -4.97 19.61
N PRO A 304 6.73 -5.91 18.70
CA PRO A 304 5.74 -6.49 17.79
C PRO A 304 4.50 -6.99 18.52
N SER A 305 4.64 -7.63 19.68
CA SER A 305 3.51 -8.09 20.49
C SER A 305 2.59 -6.95 20.93
N GLN A 306 3.13 -5.81 21.36
CA GLN A 306 2.32 -4.64 21.71
C GLN A 306 1.58 -4.09 20.50
N VAL A 307 2.22 -4.05 19.33
CA VAL A 307 1.61 -3.56 18.09
C VAL A 307 0.55 -4.53 17.55
N ILE A 308 0.75 -5.85 17.69
CA ILE A 308 -0.26 -6.88 17.35
C ILE A 308 -1.51 -6.73 18.22
N GLU A 309 -1.35 -6.54 19.53
CA GLU A 309 -2.50 -6.34 20.43
C GLU A 309 -3.25 -5.03 20.15
N LEU A 310 -2.54 -3.99 19.72
CA LEU A 310 -3.19 -2.77 19.23
C LEU A 310 -3.93 -3.02 17.90
N ALA A 311 -3.31 -3.74 16.95
CA ALA A 311 -3.88 -4.04 15.64
C ALA A 311 -5.23 -4.77 15.76
N LYS A 312 -5.35 -5.68 16.73
CA LYS A 312 -6.59 -6.41 17.06
C LYS A 312 -7.76 -5.53 17.48
N GLN A 313 -7.54 -4.25 17.75
CA GLN A 313 -8.62 -3.31 18.05
C GLN A 313 -9.24 -2.69 16.79
N TYR A 314 -8.51 -2.76 15.66
CA TYR A 314 -8.88 -2.09 14.42
C TYR A 314 -9.03 -3.05 13.24
N LEU A 315 -8.37 -4.21 13.26
CA LEU A 315 -8.30 -5.14 12.13
C LEU A 315 -9.05 -6.44 12.44
N THR A 316 -9.90 -6.87 11.52
CA THR A 316 -10.66 -8.13 11.65
C THR A 316 -9.97 -9.33 11.01
N THR A 317 -8.81 -9.13 10.39
CA THR A 317 -7.99 -10.21 9.83
C THR A 317 -7.52 -11.16 10.94
N ASN A 318 -7.30 -12.42 10.62
CA ASN A 318 -6.82 -13.40 11.60
C ASN A 318 -5.45 -13.00 12.18
N GLU A 319 -5.19 -13.46 13.41
CA GLU A 319 -3.99 -13.11 14.18
C GLU A 319 -2.68 -13.53 13.48
N GLU A 320 -2.68 -14.65 12.75
CA GLU A 320 -1.51 -15.11 12.01
C GLU A 320 -1.11 -14.12 10.91
N SER A 321 -2.09 -13.58 10.18
CA SER A 321 -1.87 -12.60 9.12
C SER A 321 -1.45 -11.24 9.70
N ILE A 322 -2.10 -10.79 10.78
CA ILE A 322 -1.67 -9.58 11.51
C ILE A 322 -0.23 -9.74 11.98
N THR A 323 0.10 -10.89 12.57
CA THR A 323 1.46 -11.19 13.04
C THR A 323 2.46 -11.13 11.90
N ALA A 324 2.20 -11.82 10.79
CA ALA A 324 3.08 -11.81 9.62
C ALA A 324 3.35 -10.38 9.10
N GLU A 325 2.31 -9.55 9.03
CA GLU A 325 2.41 -8.15 8.62
C GLU A 325 3.23 -7.30 9.62
N ILE A 326 2.97 -7.38 10.93
CA ILE A 326 3.76 -6.62 11.92
C ILE A 326 5.24 -7.01 11.88
N TYR A 327 5.55 -8.30 11.73
CA TYR A 327 6.95 -8.74 11.56
C TYR A 327 7.54 -8.26 10.23
N ARG A 328 6.75 -8.12 9.17
CA ARG A 328 7.18 -7.49 7.90
C ARG A 328 7.53 -6.01 8.11
N TYR A 329 6.68 -5.24 8.77
CA TYR A 329 6.91 -3.80 9.03
C TYR A 329 8.18 -3.59 9.83
N ARG A 330 8.42 -4.48 10.79
CA ARG A 330 9.63 -4.47 11.61
C ARG A 330 10.92 -4.65 10.80
N VAL A 331 10.90 -5.41 9.71
CA VAL A 331 12.10 -5.70 8.89
C VAL A 331 12.17 -4.87 7.60
N LEU A 332 11.13 -4.09 7.29
CA LEU A 332 11.05 -3.17 6.14
C LEU A 332 10.55 -1.79 6.61
N PRO A 333 11.34 -1.04 7.40
CA PRO A 333 10.93 0.25 7.93
C PRO A 333 10.54 1.22 6.80
N GLY A 334 9.44 1.95 6.99
CA GLY A 334 8.94 2.96 6.05
C GLY A 334 8.17 2.42 4.85
N GLN A 335 8.37 1.16 4.44
CA GLN A 335 7.73 0.60 3.24
C GLN A 335 6.21 0.62 3.34
N ALA A 336 5.70 0.19 4.49
CA ALA A 336 4.27 0.07 4.75
C ALA A 336 3.55 1.43 4.77
N CYS A 337 4.28 2.53 5.00
CA CYS A 337 3.74 3.89 5.01
C CYS A 337 3.44 4.44 3.60
N GLY A 338 4.16 3.97 2.58
CA GLY A 338 4.04 4.47 1.20
C GLY A 338 2.64 4.36 0.63
N TYR A 339 1.89 3.32 1.00
CA TYR A 339 0.50 3.09 0.58
C TYR A 339 -0.40 4.29 0.95
N LYS A 340 -0.57 4.54 2.25
CA LYS A 340 -1.50 5.58 2.74
C LYS A 340 -1.03 6.98 2.38
N ILE A 341 0.27 7.23 2.45
CA ILE A 341 0.83 8.53 2.08
C ILE A 341 0.62 8.80 0.59
N GLY A 342 0.91 7.81 -0.27
CA GLY A 342 0.70 7.91 -1.71
C GLY A 342 -0.76 8.17 -2.08
N LEU A 343 -1.70 7.44 -1.46
CA LEU A 343 -3.13 7.70 -1.60
C LEU A 343 -3.47 9.18 -1.35
N GLU A 344 -3.02 9.72 -0.22
CA GLU A 344 -3.38 11.08 0.18
C GLU A 344 -2.66 12.14 -0.69
N VAL A 345 -1.46 11.85 -1.21
CA VAL A 345 -0.80 12.66 -2.24
C VAL A 345 -1.62 12.71 -3.53
N PHE A 346 -2.06 11.56 -4.05
CA PHE A 346 -2.91 11.53 -5.26
C PHE A 346 -4.23 12.27 -5.04
N LYS A 347 -4.89 12.06 -3.89
CA LYS A 347 -6.10 12.79 -3.52
C LYS A 347 -5.85 14.30 -3.51
N ARG A 348 -4.74 14.76 -2.92
CA ARG A 348 -4.39 16.20 -2.87
C ARG A 348 -4.20 16.79 -4.27
N ILE A 349 -3.47 16.10 -5.15
CA ILE A 349 -3.25 16.57 -6.52
C ILE A 349 -4.57 16.68 -7.28
N VAL A 350 -5.44 15.67 -7.16
CA VAL A 350 -6.73 15.67 -7.83
C VAL A 350 -7.64 16.78 -7.32
N LYS A 351 -7.76 16.95 -5.99
CA LYS A 351 -8.52 18.06 -5.40
C LYS A 351 -8.04 19.41 -5.91
N HIS A 352 -6.72 19.62 -5.94
CA HIS A 352 -6.11 20.85 -6.44
C HIS A 352 -6.39 21.08 -7.93
N LYS A 353 -6.10 20.08 -8.78
CA LYS A 353 -6.17 20.21 -10.24
C LYS A 353 -7.59 20.40 -10.75
N PHE A 354 -8.56 19.70 -10.14
CA PHE A 354 -9.95 19.73 -10.57
C PHE A 354 -10.82 20.67 -9.74
N ASN A 355 -10.25 21.32 -8.71
CA ASN A 355 -10.95 22.19 -7.78
C ASN A 355 -12.21 21.52 -7.21
N VAL A 356 -12.03 20.29 -6.70
CA VAL A 356 -13.09 19.48 -6.10
C VAL A 356 -12.78 19.23 -4.63
N ASP A 357 -13.76 19.43 -3.77
CA ASP A 357 -13.63 19.12 -2.35
C ASP A 357 -13.92 17.64 -2.08
N GLN A 358 -14.85 17.08 -2.87
CA GLN A 358 -15.36 15.72 -2.74
C GLN A 358 -14.94 14.90 -3.95
N MET A 359 -14.36 13.73 -3.66
CA MET A 359 -13.85 12.82 -4.67
C MET A 359 -14.98 12.08 -5.42
N LYS A 360 -16.25 12.31 -5.05
CA LYS A 360 -17.42 11.75 -5.74
C LYS A 360 -17.69 12.37 -7.14
N ASP A 361 -17.04 13.50 -7.44
CA ASP A 361 -17.21 14.23 -8.70
C ASP A 361 -16.16 13.82 -9.76
N LEU A 362 -15.44 12.72 -9.52
CA LEU A 362 -14.17 12.42 -10.17
C LEU A 362 -14.23 11.58 -11.43
N VAL A 363 -15.26 10.75 -11.64
CA VAL A 363 -15.33 9.96 -12.89
C VAL A 363 -15.85 10.84 -14.04
N ARG A 364 -15.04 11.84 -14.43
CA ARG A 364 -15.21 12.76 -15.55
C ARG A 364 -14.09 12.58 -16.58
N SER A 365 -14.37 12.89 -17.84
CA SER A 365 -13.48 12.60 -18.97
C SER A 365 -12.09 13.25 -18.86
N ASP A 366 -12.02 14.43 -18.27
CA ASP A 366 -10.79 15.17 -17.97
C ASP A 366 -9.98 14.58 -16.81
N LEU A 367 -10.59 13.90 -15.84
CA LEU A 367 -9.82 13.14 -14.85
C LEU A 367 -9.12 11.95 -15.51
N LEU A 368 -9.82 11.25 -16.40
CA LEU A 368 -9.23 10.13 -17.14
C LEU A 368 -8.12 10.59 -18.08
N GLU A 369 -8.25 11.77 -18.67
CA GLU A 369 -7.16 12.36 -19.45
C GLU A 369 -5.95 12.72 -18.58
N TRP A 370 -6.18 13.17 -17.35
CA TRP A 370 -5.11 13.33 -16.37
C TRP A 370 -4.49 11.99 -15.95
N TYR A 371 -5.28 10.91 -15.81
CA TYR A 371 -4.74 9.57 -15.55
C TYR A 371 -3.78 9.16 -16.65
N LYS A 372 -4.18 9.36 -17.92
CA LYS A 372 -3.29 9.12 -19.05
C LYS A 372 -2.00 9.91 -18.92
N ASP A 373 -2.07 11.22 -18.65
CA ASP A 373 -0.86 12.06 -18.52
C ASP A 373 0.06 11.60 -17.38
N VAL A 374 -0.51 11.28 -16.22
CA VAL A 374 0.26 10.84 -15.04
C VAL A 374 0.93 9.49 -15.28
N LEU A 375 0.18 8.52 -15.81
CA LEU A 375 0.67 7.16 -16.07
C LEU A 375 1.66 7.12 -17.24
N TRP A 376 1.46 7.95 -18.27
CA TRP A 376 2.36 8.04 -19.42
C TRP A 376 3.76 8.53 -19.05
N LYS A 377 3.89 9.30 -17.96
CA LYS A 377 5.18 9.76 -17.41
C LYS A 377 5.88 8.74 -16.50
N ALA A 378 5.30 7.53 -16.37
CA ALA A 378 5.74 6.45 -15.50
C ALA A 378 5.81 6.83 -14.00
N GLU A 379 6.00 5.81 -13.16
CA GLU A 379 6.18 5.96 -11.73
C GLU A 379 7.42 6.77 -11.38
N ARG A 380 7.31 7.64 -10.37
CA ARG A 380 8.34 8.58 -9.96
C ARG A 380 8.15 9.00 -8.50
N PRO A 381 9.16 9.58 -7.84
CA PRO A 381 9.04 10.05 -6.46
C PRO A 381 7.82 10.96 -6.25
N LEU A 382 7.08 10.77 -5.15
CA LEU A 382 5.89 11.55 -4.79
C LEU A 382 6.22 13.05 -4.64
N ASP A 383 7.39 13.39 -4.09
CA ASP A 383 7.83 14.78 -4.00
C ASP A 383 8.00 15.43 -5.39
N LEU A 384 8.52 14.69 -6.38
CA LEU A 384 8.59 15.15 -7.76
C LEU A 384 7.18 15.33 -8.35
N LEU A 385 6.32 14.33 -8.17
CA LEU A 385 4.93 14.38 -8.64
C LEU A 385 4.18 15.60 -8.07
N LEU A 386 4.38 15.93 -6.79
CA LEU A 386 3.80 17.12 -6.16
C LEU A 386 4.31 18.41 -6.81
N ARG A 387 5.63 18.55 -7.00
CA ARG A 387 6.25 19.74 -7.61
C ARG A 387 5.78 19.95 -9.05
N GLU A 388 5.66 18.88 -9.84
CA GLU A 388 5.10 18.93 -11.20
C GLU A 388 3.67 19.48 -11.23
N ASN A 389 2.93 19.35 -10.13
CA ASN A 389 1.58 19.88 -9.96
C ASN A 389 1.54 21.17 -9.13
N GLY A 390 2.69 21.82 -8.88
CA GLY A 390 2.77 23.08 -8.14
C GLY A 390 2.44 22.95 -6.65
N LEU A 391 2.57 21.74 -6.08
CA LEU A 391 2.22 21.42 -4.70
C LEU A 391 3.46 21.08 -3.86
N GLN A 392 3.29 21.21 -2.56
CA GLN A 392 4.19 20.69 -1.54
C GLN A 392 3.38 19.85 -0.55
N TRP A 393 4.02 18.82 0.02
CA TRP A 393 3.37 18.00 1.03
C TRP A 393 3.53 18.60 2.43
N SER A 394 2.49 18.50 3.24
CA SER A 394 2.56 18.68 4.69
C SER A 394 1.57 17.73 5.37
N PHE A 395 1.95 17.26 6.56
CA PHE A 395 1.10 16.48 7.47
C PHE A 395 0.27 17.36 8.44
N ASP A 396 0.19 18.67 8.22
CA ASP A 396 -0.66 19.59 8.99
C ASP A 396 -2.13 19.61 8.54
N GLU A 397 -2.38 19.23 7.29
CA GLU A 397 -3.70 19.17 6.64
C GLU A 397 -4.30 17.77 6.76
#